data_AF-A0A5B9DRI8-F1
#
_entry.id   AF-A0A5B9DRI8-F1
#
_cell.length_a   1.000
_cell.length_b   1.000
_cell.length_c   1.000
_cell.angle_alpha   90.00
_cell.angle_beta   90.00
_cell.angle_gamma   90.00
#
_symmetry.space_group_name_H-M   'P 1'
#
loop_
_entity.id
_entity.type
_entity.pdbx_description
1 polymer ?
#
loop_
_entity_poly.entity_id
_entity_poly.type
_entity_poly.pdbx_seq_one_letter_code
_entity_poly.pdbx_strand_id
1 'polypeptide(L)'
;MPNDANGSSLRGRVRALLHGVAYGDAIGAPVEKLSAAEIAKRYGRVTSVDTQWHKMSLDPVARNGRMRGNGIVTDDTLMTLCLMTVYGDVQRHIDAWDMATGMVREIAWKPRWIPEMQRETLLIERLFYPEKWIFQRHQLSGCDPRQGGIGNMVNCGAAMYIAPVGAVNACDPKAAYDEAIAFASGHQQSYGLEAAGVLAAAIAAAFVPGTNIETIVEEALAVAKDGTRAAIADIVQAARELRRQDADYAAVVERFHTIIGKYSVMGDDVNHAPHKAGVPTDAYQPSRLHSIEELPLALGFAILNDGAFEKTIVDGINSGRDTDSIGVMAGAILGAMHGESVITPPVRDQLDRANRLNLTAAADAFTDTVIAIHAADRAREKAKAQARASLFGSAEPAQVVNL
;
A
#
# COMPACT_ATOMS: atom_id res chain seq x y z
N MET A 1 -12.52 -10.89 -13.63
CA MET A 1 -12.99 -10.21 -14.87
C MET A 1 -12.01 -9.09 -15.27
N PRO A 2 -11.84 -8.78 -16.58
CA PRO A 2 -11.07 -7.60 -17.00
C PRO A 2 -11.70 -6.31 -16.49
N ASN A 3 -10.87 -5.30 -16.21
CA ASN A 3 -11.39 -3.95 -15.99
C ASN A 3 -11.95 -3.36 -17.29
N ASP A 4 -12.89 -2.43 -17.16
CA ASP A 4 -13.50 -1.80 -18.33
C ASP A 4 -12.45 -0.92 -19.03
N ALA A 5 -12.03 -1.36 -20.23
CA ALA A 5 -11.07 -0.66 -21.07
C ALA A 5 -11.56 0.74 -21.49
N ASN A 6 -12.89 0.98 -21.45
CA ASN A 6 -13.52 2.26 -21.80
C ASN A 6 -14.13 2.99 -20.59
N GLY A 7 -14.11 2.39 -19.39
CA GLY A 7 -15.03 2.76 -18.30
C GLY A 7 -14.51 3.77 -17.27
N SER A 8 -13.20 3.97 -17.12
CA SER A 8 -12.67 4.92 -16.14
C SER A 8 -11.42 5.64 -16.60
N SER A 9 -11.51 6.98 -16.62
CA SER A 9 -10.39 7.88 -16.88
C SER A 9 -9.28 7.73 -15.83
N LEU A 10 -8.07 8.23 -16.13
CA LEU A 10 -6.98 8.33 -15.13
C LEU A 10 -7.49 8.95 -13.82
N ARG A 11 -8.23 10.06 -13.91
CA ARG A 11 -8.83 10.75 -12.76
C ARG A 11 -9.73 9.84 -11.95
N GLY A 12 -10.62 9.10 -12.63
CA GLY A 12 -11.53 8.18 -11.97
C GLY A 12 -10.82 7.03 -11.27
N ARG A 13 -9.75 6.51 -11.87
CA ARG A 13 -8.89 5.46 -11.28
C ARG A 13 -8.07 5.97 -10.10
N VAL A 14 -7.53 7.19 -10.17
CA VAL A 14 -6.81 7.83 -9.05
C VAL A 14 -7.76 8.12 -7.88
N ARG A 15 -8.96 8.62 -8.14
CA ARG A 15 -10.01 8.79 -7.11
C ARG A 15 -10.32 7.46 -6.43
N ALA A 16 -10.55 6.41 -7.22
CA ALA A 16 -10.88 5.09 -6.69
C ALA A 16 -9.72 4.43 -5.95
N LEU A 17 -8.48 4.61 -6.39
CA LEU A 17 -7.28 4.20 -5.65
C LEU A 17 -7.24 4.84 -4.27
N LEU A 18 -7.41 6.17 -4.18
CA LEU A 18 -7.34 6.87 -2.89
C LEU A 18 -8.51 6.50 -1.97
N HIS A 19 -9.73 6.38 -2.51
CA HIS A 19 -10.88 5.92 -1.74
C HIS A 19 -10.74 4.46 -1.33
N GLY A 20 -10.10 3.62 -2.15
CA GLY A 20 -9.79 2.24 -1.82
C GLY A 20 -8.81 2.13 -0.66
N VAL A 21 -7.75 2.95 -0.65
CA VAL A 21 -6.84 3.10 0.50
C VAL A 21 -7.65 3.48 1.75
N ALA A 22 -8.41 4.58 1.69
CA ALA A 22 -9.17 5.07 2.85
C ALA A 22 -10.25 4.10 3.34
N TYR A 23 -10.92 3.39 2.43
CA TYR A 23 -11.92 2.39 2.77
C TYR A 23 -11.28 1.18 3.46
N GLY A 24 -10.21 0.63 2.89
CA GLY A 24 -9.46 -0.50 3.43
C GLY A 24 -8.89 -0.21 4.82
N ASP A 25 -8.31 0.98 4.98
CA ASP A 25 -7.81 1.51 6.25
C ASP A 25 -8.94 1.57 7.29
N ALA A 26 -10.01 2.31 6.99
CA ALA A 26 -11.08 2.57 7.94
C ALA A 26 -11.89 1.31 8.33
N ILE A 27 -12.08 0.35 7.41
CA ILE A 27 -12.79 -0.90 7.71
C ILE A 27 -11.91 -1.92 8.45
N GLY A 28 -10.59 -1.91 8.22
CA GLY A 28 -9.65 -2.81 8.87
C GLY A 28 -9.20 -2.33 10.26
N ALA A 29 -9.07 -1.03 10.48
CA ALA A 29 -8.57 -0.45 11.73
C ALA A 29 -9.32 -0.86 13.03
N PRO A 30 -10.66 -1.10 13.02
CA PRO A 30 -11.41 -1.58 14.18
C PRO A 30 -11.00 -2.97 14.68
N VAL A 31 -10.44 -3.79 13.81
CA VAL A 31 -10.11 -5.19 14.09
C VAL A 31 -8.62 -5.50 14.01
N GLU A 32 -7.78 -4.47 13.78
CA GLU A 32 -6.32 -4.61 13.81
C GLU A 32 -5.88 -5.28 15.11
N LYS A 33 -4.98 -6.25 15.00
CA LYS A 33 -4.39 -7.06 16.08
C LYS A 33 -5.29 -8.11 16.72
N LEU A 34 -6.46 -8.37 16.15
CA LEU A 34 -7.27 -9.53 16.51
C LEU A 34 -6.95 -10.70 15.57
N SER A 35 -7.02 -11.92 16.10
CA SER A 35 -7.07 -13.13 15.26
C SER A 35 -8.42 -13.25 14.55
N ALA A 36 -8.48 -14.00 13.43
CA ALA A 36 -9.75 -14.28 12.74
C ALA A 36 -10.83 -14.84 13.68
N ALA A 37 -10.45 -15.72 14.62
CA ALA A 37 -11.37 -16.30 15.60
C ALA A 37 -11.91 -15.25 16.58
N GLU A 38 -11.10 -14.28 17.01
CA GLU A 38 -11.56 -13.18 17.84
C GLU A 38 -12.47 -12.21 17.10
N ILE A 39 -12.18 -11.93 15.82
CA ILE A 39 -13.06 -11.13 14.96
C ILE A 39 -14.41 -11.82 14.83
N ALA A 40 -14.42 -13.11 14.48
CA ALA A 40 -15.65 -13.89 14.34
C ALA A 40 -16.45 -13.92 15.64
N LYS A 41 -15.79 -14.10 16.79
CA LYS A 41 -16.45 -14.12 18.10
C LYS A 41 -17.05 -12.77 18.50
N ARG A 42 -16.35 -11.67 18.21
CA ARG A 42 -16.75 -10.32 18.66
C ARG A 42 -17.72 -9.63 17.71
N TYR A 43 -17.52 -9.82 16.41
CA TYR A 43 -18.19 -9.08 15.35
C TYR A 43 -19.03 -9.96 14.43
N GLY A 44 -18.86 -11.29 14.50
CA GLY A 44 -19.36 -12.21 13.48
C GLY A 44 -18.57 -12.05 12.19
N ARG A 45 -18.81 -10.97 11.47
CA ARG A 45 -18.04 -10.55 10.30
C ARG A 45 -18.14 -9.05 10.14
N VAL A 46 -17.01 -8.38 10.00
CA VAL A 46 -16.96 -6.94 9.74
C VAL A 46 -17.23 -6.70 8.26
N THR A 47 -18.28 -5.95 7.95
CA THR A 47 -18.72 -5.66 6.56
C THR A 47 -19.02 -4.18 6.33
N SER A 48 -18.78 -3.33 7.32
CA SER A 48 -19.09 -1.90 7.26
C SER A 48 -18.01 -1.06 7.91
N VAL A 49 -17.72 0.09 7.31
CA VAL A 49 -16.87 1.13 7.91
C VAL A 49 -17.50 1.72 9.19
N ASP A 50 -18.81 1.56 9.40
CA ASP A 50 -19.51 1.91 10.64
C ASP A 50 -19.35 0.85 11.75
N THR A 51 -18.15 0.29 11.88
CA THR A 51 -17.82 -0.70 12.90
C THR A 51 -17.12 -0.02 14.07
N GLN A 52 -17.66 -0.24 15.28
CA GLN A 52 -17.04 0.25 16.50
C GLN A 52 -15.73 -0.50 16.81
N TRP A 53 -14.69 0.25 17.16
CA TRP A 53 -13.39 -0.31 17.53
C TRP A 53 -13.45 -1.14 18.82
N HIS A 54 -12.82 -2.32 18.81
CA HIS A 54 -12.87 -3.28 19.93
C HIS A 54 -12.26 -2.75 21.23
N LYS A 55 -11.41 -1.71 21.15
CA LYS A 55 -10.81 -1.07 22.33
C LYS A 55 -11.60 0.13 22.81
N MET A 56 -12.66 0.57 22.12
CA MET A 56 -13.33 1.85 22.37
C MET A 56 -13.87 2.01 23.80
N SER A 57 -14.21 0.90 24.48
CA SER A 57 -14.64 0.88 25.88
C SER A 57 -13.49 0.93 26.90
N LEU A 58 -12.24 0.78 26.46
CA LEU A 58 -11.06 0.89 27.32
C LEU A 58 -10.76 2.35 27.65
N ASP A 59 -10.07 2.56 28.77
CA ASP A 59 -9.62 3.89 29.17
C ASP A 59 -8.68 4.51 28.10
N PRO A 60 -8.57 5.85 28.04
CA PRO A 60 -7.73 6.51 27.04
C PRO A 60 -6.26 6.06 27.06
N VAL A 61 -5.69 5.71 28.22
CA VAL A 61 -4.27 5.29 28.31
C VAL A 61 -4.08 3.92 27.64
N ALA A 62 -4.97 2.96 27.91
CA ALA A 62 -4.95 1.64 27.27
C ALA A 62 -5.15 1.69 25.74
N ARG A 63 -5.72 2.78 25.23
CA ARG A 63 -5.86 3.06 23.79
C ARG A 63 -4.75 3.95 23.21
N ASN A 64 -3.73 4.30 23.99
CA ASN A 64 -2.70 5.29 23.62
C ASN A 64 -3.29 6.65 23.19
N GLY A 65 -4.42 7.04 23.78
CA GLY A 65 -5.16 8.26 23.46
C GLY A 65 -5.83 8.25 22.07
N ARG A 66 -5.91 7.09 21.41
CA ARG A 66 -6.44 6.97 20.04
C ARG A 66 -7.92 6.67 20.00
N MET A 67 -8.53 6.97 18.87
CA MET A 67 -9.91 6.69 18.47
C MET A 67 -9.85 5.99 17.12
N ARG A 68 -10.64 4.93 16.91
CA ARG A 68 -10.71 4.22 15.63
C ARG A 68 -12.11 3.71 15.36
N GLY A 69 -12.34 3.26 14.13
CA GLY A 69 -13.62 2.78 13.64
C GLY A 69 -14.60 3.90 13.31
N ASN A 70 -15.81 3.50 12.91
CA ASN A 70 -16.85 4.39 12.41
C ASN A 70 -16.37 5.29 11.26
N GLY A 71 -15.53 4.76 10.37
CA GLY A 71 -14.97 5.46 9.21
C GLY A 71 -13.68 6.25 9.49
N ILE A 72 -13.12 6.20 10.70
CA ILE A 72 -11.84 6.86 11.02
C ILE A 72 -10.69 6.14 10.31
N VAL A 73 -9.94 6.88 9.47
CA VAL A 73 -8.70 6.44 8.83
C VAL A 73 -7.51 6.59 9.78
N THR A 74 -6.42 5.91 9.45
CA THR A 74 -5.20 5.83 10.27
C THR A 74 -3.99 6.45 9.55
N ASP A 75 -2.76 6.06 9.88
CA ASP A 75 -1.56 6.58 9.24
C ASP A 75 -1.43 6.21 7.78
N ASP A 76 -1.93 5.05 7.36
CA ASP A 76 -1.89 4.58 5.98
C ASP A 76 -2.44 5.64 5.02
N THR A 77 -3.67 6.11 5.28
CA THR A 77 -4.30 7.17 4.47
C THR A 77 -3.58 8.50 4.64
N LEU A 78 -3.20 8.88 5.86
CA LEU A 78 -2.57 10.18 6.12
C LEU A 78 -1.19 10.30 5.46
N MET A 79 -0.37 9.25 5.49
CA MET A 79 0.92 9.18 4.81
C MET A 79 0.77 9.09 3.29
N THR A 80 -0.28 8.43 2.79
CA THR A 80 -0.63 8.46 1.36
C THR A 80 -0.88 9.89 0.88
N LEU A 81 -1.65 10.67 1.65
CA LEU A 81 -1.92 12.09 1.35
C LEU A 81 -0.64 12.95 1.45
N CYS A 82 0.25 12.66 2.41
CA CYS A 82 1.57 13.29 2.48
C CYS A 82 2.36 13.06 1.19
N LEU A 83 2.43 11.81 0.71
CA LEU A 83 3.19 11.48 -0.50
C LEU A 83 2.59 12.12 -1.75
N MET A 84 1.25 12.17 -1.87
CA MET A 84 0.58 12.94 -2.93
C MET A 84 0.95 14.43 -2.89
N THR A 85 1.08 15.01 -1.69
CA THR A 85 1.50 16.40 -1.50
C THR A 85 2.97 16.59 -1.89
N VAL A 86 3.86 15.66 -1.56
CA VAL A 86 5.28 15.70 -1.99
C VAL A 86 5.39 15.73 -3.51
N TYR A 87 4.67 14.85 -4.21
CA TYR A 87 4.58 14.91 -5.68
C TYR A 87 4.03 16.24 -6.18
N GLY A 88 2.97 16.75 -5.53
CA GLY A 88 2.38 18.06 -5.84
C GLY A 88 3.39 19.20 -5.73
N ASP A 89 4.26 19.18 -4.73
CA ASP A 89 5.28 20.19 -4.49
C ASP A 89 6.44 20.11 -5.50
N VAL A 90 6.87 18.90 -5.90
CA VAL A 90 8.06 18.73 -6.76
C VAL A 90 7.76 18.57 -8.25
N GLN A 91 6.54 18.13 -8.63
CA GLN A 91 6.09 17.95 -10.01
C GLN A 91 7.04 17.10 -10.89
N ARG A 92 7.65 16.07 -10.31
CA ARG A 92 8.57 15.13 -10.98
C ARG A 92 8.57 13.77 -10.27
N HIS A 93 9.21 12.77 -10.88
CA HIS A 93 9.59 11.53 -10.20
C HIS A 93 10.48 11.81 -8.98
N ILE A 94 10.35 10.97 -7.96
CA ILE A 94 10.97 11.15 -6.64
C ILE A 94 12.02 10.10 -6.31
N ASP A 95 12.89 10.41 -5.36
CA ASP A 95 13.88 9.50 -4.80
C ASP A 95 14.09 9.70 -3.30
N ALA A 96 15.10 9.06 -2.72
CA ALA A 96 15.39 9.14 -1.29
C ALA A 96 15.61 10.59 -0.79
N TRP A 97 16.03 11.55 -1.62
CA TRP A 97 16.15 12.95 -1.19
C TRP A 97 14.77 13.58 -0.93
N ASP A 98 13.74 13.16 -1.66
CA ASP A 98 12.37 13.61 -1.42
C ASP A 98 11.79 12.97 -0.14
N MET A 99 12.26 11.78 0.26
CA MET A 99 12.00 11.23 1.60
C MET A 99 12.62 12.12 2.69
N ALA A 100 13.91 12.43 2.55
CA ALA A 100 14.67 13.21 3.54
C ALA A 100 14.19 14.66 3.66
N THR A 101 13.62 15.21 2.59
CA THR A 101 13.15 16.60 2.55
C THR A 101 11.63 16.69 2.64
N GLY A 102 10.92 16.33 1.58
CA GLY A 102 9.47 16.42 1.46
C GLY A 102 8.74 15.62 2.54
N MET A 103 9.03 14.33 2.65
CA MET A 103 8.31 13.47 3.60
C MET A 103 8.60 13.85 5.06
N VAL A 104 9.84 14.18 5.42
CA VAL A 104 10.18 14.70 6.75
C VAL A 104 9.38 15.97 7.07
N ARG A 105 9.24 16.92 6.13
CA ARG A 105 8.43 18.13 6.32
C ARG A 105 6.95 17.79 6.53
N GLU A 106 6.40 16.90 5.72
CA GLU A 106 5.01 16.47 5.81
C GLU A 106 4.68 15.87 7.19
N ILE A 107 5.53 14.96 7.69
CA ILE A 107 5.23 14.22 8.91
C ILE A 107 5.56 15.00 10.19
N ALA A 108 6.65 15.78 10.19
CA ALA A 108 7.20 16.37 11.41
C ALA A 108 6.91 17.87 11.57
N TRP A 109 6.52 18.58 10.49
CA TRP A 109 6.49 20.05 10.51
C TRP A 109 5.23 20.69 9.93
N LYS A 110 4.30 19.91 9.35
CA LYS A 110 3.01 20.42 8.86
C LYS A 110 1.87 19.94 9.78
N PRO A 111 1.30 20.83 10.62
CA PRO A 111 0.13 20.50 11.43
C PRO A 111 -1.05 20.11 10.56
N ARG A 112 -1.82 19.12 11.01
CA ARG A 112 -3.07 18.70 10.37
C ARG A 112 -4.02 18.10 11.41
N TRP A 113 -5.29 18.04 11.05
CA TRP A 113 -6.25 17.25 11.83
C TRP A 113 -5.85 15.78 11.78
N ILE A 114 -5.65 15.16 12.94
CA ILE A 114 -5.38 13.71 13.07
C ILE A 114 -6.65 13.04 13.60
N PRO A 115 -7.42 12.32 12.75
CA PRO A 115 -8.68 11.69 13.14
C PRO A 115 -8.55 10.77 14.36
N GLU A 116 -7.51 9.94 14.42
CA GLU A 116 -7.33 9.04 15.57
C GLU A 116 -7.07 9.78 16.89
N MET A 117 -6.55 11.01 16.85
CA MET A 117 -6.27 11.81 18.05
C MET A 117 -7.34 12.86 18.34
N GLN A 118 -8.30 13.05 17.43
CA GLN A 118 -9.37 14.06 17.51
C GLN A 118 -8.86 15.47 17.82
N ARG A 119 -7.70 15.83 17.26
CA ARG A 119 -7.09 17.17 17.41
C ARG A 119 -6.17 17.50 16.24
N GLU A 120 -5.89 18.78 16.08
CA GLU A 120 -4.81 19.24 15.20
C GLU A 120 -3.46 19.00 15.87
N THR A 121 -2.54 18.35 15.16
CA THR A 121 -1.17 18.10 15.62
C THR A 121 -0.25 17.71 14.46
N LEU A 122 1.02 17.42 14.77
CA LEU A 122 1.98 16.92 13.79
C LEU A 122 1.76 15.43 13.59
N LEU A 123 1.77 14.95 12.35
CA LEU A 123 1.49 13.54 12.04
C LEU A 123 2.44 12.59 12.78
N ILE A 124 3.70 12.98 12.97
CA ILE A 124 4.70 12.22 13.71
C ILE A 124 4.26 11.84 15.13
N GLU A 125 3.39 12.61 15.80
CA GLU A 125 2.86 12.25 17.13
C GLU A 125 2.05 10.97 17.09
N ARG A 126 1.37 10.71 15.96
CA ARG A 126 0.54 9.54 15.73
C ARG A 126 1.33 8.34 15.21
N LEU A 127 2.32 8.58 14.36
CA LEU A 127 3.07 7.55 13.62
C LEU A 127 3.64 6.46 14.53
N PHE A 128 3.71 5.24 14.00
CA PHE A 128 4.35 4.12 14.68
C PHE A 128 5.89 4.25 14.59
N TYR A 129 6.60 3.35 15.27
CA TYR A 129 8.05 3.48 15.42
C TYR A 129 8.82 3.50 14.09
N PRO A 130 8.49 2.66 13.09
CA PRO A 130 9.21 2.64 11.81
C PRO A 130 9.04 3.91 11.01
N GLU A 131 7.89 4.57 11.09
CA GLU A 131 7.66 5.82 10.34
C GLU A 131 8.28 7.01 11.09
N LYS A 132 8.37 6.95 12.43
CA LYS A 132 9.18 7.90 13.24
C LYS A 132 10.68 7.80 12.93
N TRP A 133 11.16 6.63 12.51
CA TRP A 133 12.54 6.42 12.06
C TRP A 133 12.94 7.38 10.93
N ILE A 134 12.01 7.73 10.04
CA ILE A 134 12.24 8.68 8.94
C ILE A 134 12.80 10.00 9.49
N PHE A 135 12.13 10.58 10.49
CA PHE A 135 12.58 11.81 11.14
C PHE A 135 13.90 11.63 11.88
N GLN A 136 14.03 10.54 12.65
CA GLN A 136 15.26 10.26 13.38
C GLN A 136 16.48 10.17 12.45
N ARG A 137 16.34 9.51 11.29
CA ARG A 137 17.45 9.24 10.40
C ARG A 137 17.85 10.45 9.56
N HIS A 138 16.88 11.11 8.96
CA HIS A 138 17.15 12.21 8.05
C HIS A 138 17.40 13.52 8.79
N GLN A 139 16.60 13.84 9.81
CA GLN A 139 16.72 15.12 10.51
C GLN A 139 17.71 15.06 11.68
N LEU A 140 17.60 14.06 12.56
CA LEU A 140 18.41 14.03 13.78
C LEU A 140 19.81 13.44 13.54
N SER A 141 19.89 12.42 12.68
CA SER A 141 21.16 11.74 12.38
C SER A 141 21.85 12.29 11.13
N GLY A 142 21.13 12.97 10.24
CA GLY A 142 21.67 13.54 9.01
C GLY A 142 22.33 12.50 8.08
N CYS A 143 21.79 11.28 8.01
CA CYS A 143 22.39 10.22 7.18
C CYS A 143 22.28 10.51 5.68
N ASP A 144 23.06 9.80 4.85
CA ASP A 144 22.79 9.74 3.42
C ASP A 144 21.35 9.24 3.20
N PRO A 145 20.52 9.94 2.39
CA PRO A 145 19.12 9.55 2.23
C PRO A 145 18.90 8.11 1.76
N ARG A 146 19.79 7.55 0.93
CA ARG A 146 19.68 6.14 0.46
C ARG A 146 19.93 5.12 1.57
N GLN A 147 20.49 5.56 2.70
CA GLN A 147 20.72 4.75 3.88
C GLN A 147 19.67 4.99 4.98
N GLY A 148 18.61 5.76 4.68
CA GLY A 148 17.59 6.14 5.66
C GLY A 148 16.91 4.92 6.29
N GLY A 149 16.58 3.90 5.51
CA GLY A 149 15.95 2.68 6.00
C GLY A 149 16.86 1.72 6.76
N ILE A 150 18.19 1.89 6.70
CA ILE A 150 19.12 0.97 7.37
C ILE A 150 18.99 1.10 8.87
N GLY A 151 18.80 -0.04 9.54
CA GLY A 151 18.57 -0.14 10.98
C GLY A 151 17.12 0.04 11.42
N ASN A 152 16.20 0.33 10.48
CA ASN A 152 14.77 0.39 10.80
C ASN A 152 14.22 -1.00 11.13
N MET A 153 13.16 -1.01 11.93
CA MET A 153 12.29 -2.16 12.13
C MET A 153 11.56 -2.47 10.80
N VAL A 154 11.72 -3.70 10.29
CA VAL A 154 11.18 -4.07 8.97
C VAL A 154 9.70 -4.44 9.07
N ASN A 155 8.84 -3.61 8.48
CA ASN A 155 7.38 -3.77 8.47
C ASN A 155 6.80 -3.35 7.09
N CYS A 156 5.47 -3.37 6.97
CA CYS A 156 4.70 -2.85 5.83
C CYS A 156 4.73 -1.32 5.69
N GLY A 157 5.37 -0.58 6.61
CA GLY A 157 5.24 0.86 6.77
C GLY A 157 5.58 1.69 5.53
N ALA A 158 6.49 1.23 4.67
CA ALA A 158 6.74 1.89 3.38
C ALA A 158 5.71 1.52 2.32
N ALA A 159 5.20 0.29 2.34
CA ALA A 159 4.22 -0.20 1.38
C ALA A 159 2.84 0.44 1.59
N MET A 160 2.39 0.60 2.83
CA MET A 160 1.04 1.11 3.14
C MET A 160 0.71 2.46 2.51
N TYR A 161 1.70 3.31 2.23
CA TYR A 161 1.47 4.62 1.60
C TYR A 161 2.06 4.79 0.19
N ILE A 162 2.57 3.71 -0.42
CA ILE A 162 3.31 3.79 -1.69
C ILE A 162 2.41 3.95 -2.93
N ALA A 163 1.09 3.85 -2.76
CA ALA A 163 0.13 3.87 -3.86
C ALA A 163 0.27 5.05 -4.85
N PRO A 164 0.61 6.29 -4.42
CA PRO A 164 0.91 7.39 -5.33
C PRO A 164 2.03 7.10 -6.35
N VAL A 165 3.07 6.35 -5.97
CA VAL A 165 4.16 5.98 -6.89
C VAL A 165 3.65 5.11 -8.03
N GLY A 166 2.76 4.16 -7.73
CA GLY A 166 2.13 3.31 -8.74
C GLY A 166 1.24 4.11 -9.71
N ALA A 167 0.55 5.14 -9.21
CA ALA A 167 -0.27 6.02 -10.05
C ALA A 167 0.57 6.96 -10.93
N VAL A 168 1.68 7.50 -10.42
CA VAL A 168 2.64 8.31 -11.21
C VAL A 168 3.25 7.47 -12.32
N ASN A 169 3.49 6.19 -12.10
CA ASN A 169 4.01 5.24 -13.09
C ASN A 169 2.90 4.40 -13.75
N ALA A 170 1.67 4.91 -13.85
CA ALA A 170 0.56 4.19 -14.44
C ALA A 170 0.93 3.57 -15.80
N CYS A 171 0.66 2.27 -15.95
CA CYS A 171 1.02 1.44 -17.11
C CYS A 171 2.51 1.08 -17.27
N ASP A 172 3.39 1.37 -16.31
CA ASP A 172 4.79 0.93 -16.29
C ASP A 172 5.16 0.30 -14.93
N PRO A 173 4.85 -1.00 -14.73
CA PRO A 173 5.10 -1.69 -13.47
C PRO A 173 6.58 -1.71 -13.05
N LYS A 174 7.50 -1.76 -14.02
CA LYS A 174 8.93 -1.79 -13.74
C LYS A 174 9.43 -0.42 -13.26
N ALA A 175 9.02 0.67 -13.91
CA ALA A 175 9.35 2.02 -13.46
C ALA A 175 8.75 2.30 -12.07
N ALA A 176 7.52 1.85 -11.81
CA ALA A 176 6.89 1.95 -10.50
C ALA A 176 7.68 1.25 -9.40
N TYR A 177 8.15 0.02 -9.66
CA TYR A 177 9.02 -0.71 -8.74
C TYR A 177 10.30 0.08 -8.47
N ASP A 178 10.99 0.54 -9.53
CA ASP A 178 12.28 1.22 -9.40
C ASP A 178 12.18 2.54 -8.62
N GLU A 179 11.16 3.35 -8.90
CA GLU A 179 10.92 4.62 -8.19
C GLU A 179 10.55 4.38 -6.74
N ALA A 180 9.69 3.39 -6.47
CA ALA A 180 9.34 3.03 -5.10
C ALA A 180 10.55 2.56 -4.30
N ILE A 181 11.45 1.75 -4.89
CA ILE A 181 12.71 1.37 -4.25
C ILE A 181 13.62 2.59 -4.03
N ALA A 182 13.74 3.47 -5.03
CA ALA A 182 14.58 4.66 -4.93
C ALA A 182 14.12 5.59 -3.80
N PHE A 183 12.82 5.86 -3.71
CA PHE A 183 12.21 6.71 -2.69
C PHE A 183 12.16 6.04 -1.30
N ALA A 184 11.61 4.83 -1.22
CA ALA A 184 11.38 4.15 0.05
C ALA A 184 12.66 3.61 0.69
N SER A 185 13.80 3.55 -0.02
CA SER A 185 15.11 3.28 0.61
C SER A 185 15.47 4.28 1.71
N GLY A 186 14.88 5.48 1.66
CA GLY A 186 14.98 6.46 2.74
C GLY A 186 14.14 6.14 3.98
N HIS A 187 13.19 5.21 3.92
CA HIS A 187 12.35 4.83 5.06
C HIS A 187 12.61 3.40 5.53
N GLN A 188 12.74 2.46 4.59
CA GLN A 188 12.70 1.04 4.90
C GLN A 188 13.84 0.29 4.20
N GLN A 189 14.08 -0.93 4.68
CA GLN A 189 15.07 -1.86 4.16
C GLN A 189 14.45 -3.26 4.00
N SER A 190 15.18 -4.18 3.38
CA SER A 190 14.81 -5.61 3.30
C SER A 190 13.40 -5.83 2.74
N TYR A 191 12.66 -6.83 3.24
CA TYR A 191 11.37 -7.24 2.69
C TYR A 191 10.27 -6.17 2.81
N GLY A 192 10.37 -5.23 3.75
CA GLY A 192 9.48 -4.07 3.83
C GLY A 192 9.70 -3.09 2.68
N LEU A 193 10.96 -2.88 2.27
CA LEU A 193 11.32 -2.07 1.10
C LEU A 193 10.91 -2.80 -0.19
N GLU A 194 11.20 -4.09 -0.28
CA GLU A 194 10.83 -4.92 -1.43
C GLU A 194 9.31 -4.90 -1.66
N ALA A 195 8.51 -5.05 -0.60
CA ALA A 195 7.06 -5.02 -0.70
C ALA A 195 6.52 -3.67 -1.19
N ALA A 196 7.14 -2.54 -0.80
CA ALA A 196 6.75 -1.22 -1.32
C ALA A 196 6.95 -1.14 -2.84
N GLY A 197 8.09 -1.65 -3.34
CA GLY A 197 8.34 -1.75 -4.78
C GLY A 197 7.32 -2.62 -5.50
N VAL A 198 7.05 -3.82 -4.97
CA VAL A 198 6.13 -4.79 -5.58
C VAL A 198 4.68 -4.26 -5.60
N LEU A 199 4.24 -3.61 -4.52
CA LEU A 199 2.91 -2.99 -4.48
C LEU A 199 2.78 -1.85 -5.49
N ALA A 200 3.79 -0.98 -5.61
CA ALA A 200 3.78 0.09 -6.61
C ALA A 200 3.66 -0.47 -8.04
N ALA A 201 4.36 -1.57 -8.34
CA ALA A 201 4.25 -2.26 -9.62
C ALA A 201 2.85 -2.85 -9.87
N ALA A 202 2.26 -3.52 -8.88
CA ALA A 202 0.89 -4.03 -8.97
C ALA A 202 -0.12 -2.90 -9.23
N ILE A 203 0.04 -1.76 -8.56
CA ILE A 203 -0.84 -0.60 -8.76
C ILE A 203 -0.65 -0.01 -10.17
N ALA A 204 0.58 0.16 -10.64
CA ALA A 204 0.85 0.61 -12.00
C ALA A 204 0.25 -0.33 -13.07
N ALA A 205 0.34 -1.65 -12.84
CA ALA A 205 -0.30 -2.66 -13.69
C ALA A 205 -1.84 -2.54 -13.68
N ALA A 206 -2.43 -2.15 -12.55
CA ALA A 206 -3.88 -1.97 -12.43
C ALA A 206 -4.43 -0.80 -13.28
N PHE A 207 -3.58 0.17 -13.64
CA PHE A 207 -3.93 1.25 -14.56
C PHE A 207 -3.93 0.84 -16.04
N VAL A 208 -3.39 -0.34 -16.39
CA VAL A 208 -3.40 -0.84 -17.77
C VAL A 208 -4.85 -1.09 -18.22
N PRO A 209 -5.32 -0.46 -19.30
CA PRO A 209 -6.67 -0.69 -19.81
C PRO A 209 -6.88 -2.16 -20.23
N GLY A 210 -7.99 -2.76 -19.81
CA GLY A 210 -8.32 -4.16 -20.10
C GLY A 210 -7.56 -5.18 -19.24
N THR A 211 -6.76 -4.75 -18.25
CA THR A 211 -6.06 -5.68 -17.34
C THR A 211 -7.03 -6.43 -16.43
N ASN A 212 -6.55 -7.47 -15.76
CA ASN A 212 -7.29 -8.21 -14.74
C ASN A 212 -6.38 -8.56 -13.56
N ILE A 213 -6.96 -9.12 -12.49
CA ILE A 213 -6.20 -9.44 -11.27
C ILE A 213 -5.07 -10.45 -11.49
N GLU A 214 -5.23 -11.41 -12.42
CA GLU A 214 -4.17 -12.37 -12.74
C GLU A 214 -2.98 -11.67 -13.37
N THR A 215 -3.21 -10.81 -14.37
CA THR A 215 -2.16 -10.01 -15.02
C THR A 215 -1.47 -9.07 -14.03
N ILE A 216 -2.21 -8.42 -13.14
CA ILE A 216 -1.64 -7.56 -12.08
C ILE A 216 -0.68 -8.36 -11.18
N VAL A 217 -1.08 -9.57 -10.77
CA VAL A 217 -0.25 -10.45 -9.93
C VAL A 217 0.98 -10.97 -10.69
N GLU A 218 0.84 -11.27 -11.98
CA GLU A 218 1.97 -11.64 -12.84
C GLU A 218 3.02 -10.53 -12.92
N GLU A 219 2.61 -9.28 -13.14
CA GLU A 219 3.50 -8.12 -13.14
C GLU A 219 4.18 -7.89 -11.78
N ALA A 220 3.45 -8.06 -10.67
CA ALA A 220 4.03 -8.00 -9.33
C ALA A 220 5.10 -9.09 -9.11
N LEU A 221 4.82 -10.33 -9.52
CA LEU A 221 5.76 -11.46 -9.41
C LEU A 221 6.98 -11.33 -10.32
N ALA A 222 6.86 -10.60 -11.44
CA ALA A 222 7.95 -10.36 -12.38
C ALA A 222 9.05 -9.45 -11.80
N VAL A 223 8.67 -8.52 -10.91
CA VAL A 223 9.63 -7.59 -10.27
C VAL A 223 10.06 -8.02 -8.87
N ALA A 224 9.20 -8.78 -8.17
CA ALA A 224 9.43 -9.24 -6.80
C ALA A 224 10.70 -10.10 -6.69
N LYS A 225 11.33 -10.08 -5.52
CA LYS A 225 12.54 -10.85 -5.22
C LYS A 225 12.41 -11.64 -3.93
N ASP A 226 13.22 -12.70 -3.85
CA ASP A 226 13.46 -13.55 -2.68
C ASP A 226 12.19 -13.95 -1.89
N GLY A 227 12.21 -13.79 -0.56
CA GLY A 227 11.11 -14.16 0.35
C GLY A 227 9.79 -13.50 0.02
N THR A 228 9.79 -12.23 -0.40
CA THR A 228 8.57 -11.54 -0.86
C THR A 228 8.00 -12.20 -2.11
N ARG A 229 8.82 -12.52 -3.10
CA ARG A 229 8.37 -13.26 -4.29
C ARG A 229 7.83 -14.64 -3.93
N ALA A 230 8.53 -15.37 -3.08
CA ALA A 230 8.14 -16.71 -2.67
C ALA A 230 6.81 -16.72 -1.90
N ALA A 231 6.61 -15.79 -0.97
CA ALA A 231 5.37 -15.64 -0.22
C ALA A 231 4.18 -15.33 -1.13
N ILE A 232 4.33 -14.38 -2.06
CA ILE A 232 3.28 -14.06 -3.04
C ILE A 232 2.97 -15.28 -3.91
N ALA A 233 3.98 -15.97 -4.43
CA ALA A 233 3.78 -17.13 -5.29
C ALA A 233 3.03 -18.28 -4.58
N ASP A 234 3.45 -18.64 -3.36
CA ASP A 234 2.82 -19.70 -2.58
C ASP A 234 1.35 -19.35 -2.23
N ILE A 235 1.08 -18.10 -1.81
CA ILE A 235 -0.26 -17.64 -1.47
C ILE A 235 -1.16 -17.59 -2.71
N VAL A 236 -0.68 -17.05 -3.83
CA VAL A 236 -1.44 -16.97 -5.09
C VAL A 236 -1.76 -18.36 -5.63
N GLN A 237 -0.80 -19.30 -5.56
CA GLN A 237 -1.06 -20.69 -5.94
C GLN A 237 -2.17 -21.29 -5.08
N ALA A 238 -2.08 -21.14 -3.75
CA ALA A 238 -3.11 -21.64 -2.85
C ALA A 238 -4.47 -20.98 -3.10
N ALA A 239 -4.51 -19.68 -3.37
CA ALA A 239 -5.73 -18.95 -3.69
C ALA A 239 -6.44 -19.52 -4.92
N ARG A 240 -5.69 -19.83 -6.00
CA ARG A 240 -6.23 -20.46 -7.22
C ARG A 240 -6.77 -21.86 -6.95
N GLU A 241 -6.10 -22.65 -6.10
CA GLU A 241 -6.54 -23.98 -5.69
C GLU A 241 -7.84 -23.92 -4.87
N LEU A 242 -7.86 -23.07 -3.83
CA LEU A 242 -8.99 -22.89 -2.93
C LEU A 242 -10.22 -22.34 -3.65
N ARG A 243 -10.04 -21.40 -4.58
CA ARG A 243 -11.13 -20.88 -5.43
C ARG A 243 -11.77 -21.98 -6.28
N ARG A 244 -10.97 -22.86 -6.89
CA ARG A 244 -11.50 -23.99 -7.69
C ARG A 244 -12.25 -25.01 -6.84
N GLN A 245 -11.89 -25.12 -5.56
CA GLN A 245 -12.51 -26.05 -4.61
C GLN A 245 -13.76 -25.46 -3.94
N ASP A 246 -14.07 -24.18 -4.17
CA ASP A 246 -15.10 -23.44 -3.42
C ASP A 246 -14.90 -23.60 -1.90
N ALA A 247 -13.64 -23.44 -1.47
CA ALA A 247 -13.26 -23.70 -0.09
C ALA A 247 -13.94 -22.73 0.89
N ASP A 248 -14.35 -23.26 2.04
CA ASP A 248 -14.89 -22.46 3.14
C ASP A 248 -13.88 -21.39 3.60
N TYR A 249 -14.40 -20.24 4.04
CA TYR A 249 -13.59 -19.10 4.44
C TYR A 249 -12.61 -19.42 5.59
N ALA A 250 -13.00 -20.25 6.57
CA ALA A 250 -12.10 -20.62 7.66
C ALA A 250 -10.92 -21.47 7.14
N ALA A 251 -11.18 -22.39 6.20
CA ALA A 251 -10.14 -23.19 5.56
C ALA A 251 -9.19 -22.33 4.71
N VAL A 252 -9.71 -21.29 4.04
CA VAL A 252 -8.89 -20.31 3.32
C VAL A 252 -7.95 -19.59 4.28
N VAL A 253 -8.47 -19.02 5.37
CA VAL A 253 -7.68 -18.28 6.36
C VAL A 253 -6.62 -19.17 6.98
N GLU A 254 -6.98 -20.39 7.41
CA GLU A 254 -6.04 -21.36 7.97
C GLU A 254 -4.91 -21.68 6.98
N ARG A 255 -5.25 -21.92 5.70
CA ARG A 255 -4.27 -22.25 4.67
C ARG A 255 -3.34 -21.07 4.38
N PHE A 256 -3.87 -19.86 4.26
CA PHE A 256 -3.08 -18.65 4.04
C PHE A 256 -2.16 -18.36 5.23
N HIS A 257 -2.66 -18.46 6.46
CA HIS A 257 -1.86 -18.25 7.67
C HIS A 257 -0.75 -19.32 7.83
N THR A 258 -1.04 -20.57 7.45
CA THR A 258 -0.03 -21.65 7.43
C THR A 258 1.09 -21.35 6.44
N ILE A 259 0.74 -20.85 5.26
CA ILE A 259 1.72 -20.50 4.23
C ILE A 259 2.55 -19.28 4.63
N ILE A 260 1.89 -18.21 5.08
CA ILE A 260 2.59 -16.97 5.43
C ILE A 260 3.51 -17.16 6.65
N GLY A 261 3.18 -18.09 7.55
CA GLY A 261 4.03 -18.48 8.68
C GLY A 261 5.40 -19.05 8.31
N LYS A 262 5.63 -19.42 7.04
CA LYS A 262 6.97 -19.78 6.54
C LYS A 262 7.86 -18.56 6.30
N TYR A 263 7.25 -17.38 6.12
CA TYR A 263 7.90 -16.14 5.67
C TYR A 263 7.79 -15.01 6.71
N SER A 264 6.94 -15.16 7.72
CA SER A 264 6.78 -14.23 8.84
C SER A 264 6.62 -15.00 10.14
N VAL A 265 7.32 -14.56 11.18
CA VAL A 265 7.27 -15.15 12.52
C VAL A 265 6.29 -14.43 13.46
N MET A 266 5.48 -13.47 12.96
CA MET A 266 4.59 -12.68 13.82
C MET A 266 3.47 -13.53 14.39
N GLY A 267 2.81 -14.30 13.52
CA GLY A 267 1.60 -15.02 13.90
C GLY A 267 0.55 -14.08 14.51
N ASP A 268 -0.15 -14.57 15.52
CA ASP A 268 -1.19 -13.77 16.20
C ASP A 268 -0.62 -12.94 17.37
N ASP A 269 0.68 -13.03 17.65
CA ASP A 269 1.35 -12.33 18.76
C ASP A 269 1.89 -10.95 18.34
N VAL A 270 1.00 -10.13 17.77
CA VAL A 270 1.30 -8.82 17.16
C VAL A 270 1.31 -7.64 18.15
N ASN A 271 1.10 -7.90 19.43
CA ASN A 271 1.09 -6.87 20.47
C ASN A 271 2.48 -6.69 21.10
N HIS A 272 2.92 -5.45 21.26
CA HIS A 272 4.10 -5.11 22.05
C HIS A 272 3.71 -5.06 23.54
N ALA A 273 4.28 -5.96 24.35
CA ALA A 273 3.92 -6.12 25.75
C ALA A 273 5.18 -6.12 26.65
N PRO A 274 5.08 -5.71 27.94
CA PRO A 274 6.24 -5.59 28.82
C PRO A 274 7.13 -6.84 28.92
N HIS A 275 6.53 -8.03 28.86
CA HIS A 275 7.28 -9.30 28.93
C HIS A 275 8.18 -9.57 27.71
N LYS A 276 8.00 -8.83 26.59
CA LYS A 276 8.84 -8.92 25.40
C LYS A 276 10.05 -7.98 25.45
N ALA A 277 10.15 -7.10 26.45
CA ALA A 277 11.24 -6.13 26.53
C ALA A 277 12.60 -6.85 26.65
N GLY A 278 13.49 -6.61 25.69
CA GLY A 278 14.82 -7.25 25.63
C GLY A 278 14.82 -8.73 25.23
N VAL A 279 13.66 -9.30 24.88
CA VAL A 279 13.58 -10.69 24.39
C VAL A 279 13.97 -10.72 22.91
N PRO A 280 14.98 -11.52 22.51
CA PRO A 280 15.38 -11.62 21.11
C PRO A 280 14.25 -12.26 20.28
N THR A 281 14.06 -11.73 19.08
CA THR A 281 13.07 -12.23 18.11
C THR A 281 13.56 -11.96 16.70
N ASP A 282 13.25 -12.88 15.77
CA ASP A 282 13.44 -12.66 14.34
C ASP A 282 12.37 -11.73 13.76
N ALA A 283 11.37 -11.36 14.56
CA ALA A 283 10.37 -10.38 14.21
C ALA A 283 11.00 -9.05 13.82
N TYR A 284 10.57 -8.51 12.67
CA TYR A 284 11.01 -7.23 12.13
C TYR A 284 12.51 -7.12 11.81
N GLN A 285 13.28 -8.20 11.90
CA GLN A 285 14.68 -8.21 11.50
C GLN A 285 14.79 -8.28 9.97
N PRO A 286 15.78 -7.59 9.35
CA PRO A 286 16.08 -7.75 7.94
C PRO A 286 16.38 -9.21 7.57
N SER A 287 15.74 -9.69 6.51
CA SER A 287 15.95 -11.04 5.98
C SER A 287 15.63 -11.08 4.49
N ARG A 288 16.39 -11.84 3.72
CA ARG A 288 16.01 -12.14 2.32
C ARG A 288 15.01 -13.30 2.23
N LEU A 289 14.84 -14.06 3.32
CA LEU A 289 13.95 -15.22 3.35
C LEU A 289 12.53 -14.85 3.80
N HIS A 290 12.36 -13.71 4.46
CA HIS A 290 11.07 -13.27 4.99
C HIS A 290 10.30 -12.39 4.01
N SER A 291 9.02 -12.17 4.34
CA SER A 291 8.14 -11.21 3.69
C SER A 291 7.29 -10.48 4.74
N ILE A 292 6.70 -9.35 4.36
CA ILE A 292 5.56 -8.81 5.09
C ILE A 292 4.34 -9.73 4.86
N GLU A 293 3.36 -9.74 5.76
CA GLU A 293 2.19 -10.61 5.60
C GLU A 293 1.15 -10.02 4.65
N GLU A 294 1.05 -8.69 4.64
CA GLU A 294 -0.12 -7.97 4.16
C GLU A 294 -0.24 -8.01 2.64
N LEU A 295 0.87 -7.79 1.92
CA LEU A 295 0.87 -7.79 0.46
C LEU A 295 0.57 -9.17 -0.13
N PRO A 296 1.23 -10.28 0.30
CA PRO A 296 0.86 -11.62 -0.14
C PRO A 296 -0.62 -11.94 0.14
N LEU A 297 -1.13 -11.63 1.33
CA LEU A 297 -2.52 -11.90 1.70
C LEU A 297 -3.51 -11.07 0.87
N ALA A 298 -3.26 -9.78 0.67
CA ALA A 298 -4.08 -8.90 -0.16
C ALA A 298 -4.19 -9.43 -1.61
N LEU A 299 -3.07 -9.83 -2.22
CA LEU A 299 -3.05 -10.42 -3.56
C LEU A 299 -3.73 -11.80 -3.58
N GLY A 300 -3.53 -12.62 -2.54
CA GLY A 300 -4.19 -13.91 -2.38
C GLY A 300 -5.71 -13.80 -2.35
N PHE A 301 -6.24 -12.92 -1.51
CA PHE A 301 -7.69 -12.66 -1.46
C PHE A 301 -8.21 -12.00 -2.74
N ALA A 302 -7.40 -11.20 -3.44
CA ALA A 302 -7.78 -10.64 -4.74
C ALA A 302 -7.94 -11.75 -5.79
N ILE A 303 -7.02 -12.71 -5.84
CA ILE A 303 -7.08 -13.87 -6.75
C ILE A 303 -8.25 -14.81 -6.39
N LEU A 304 -8.41 -15.11 -5.10
CA LEU A 304 -9.50 -15.93 -4.58
C LEU A 304 -10.87 -15.39 -5.03
N ASN A 305 -11.01 -14.06 -5.03
CA ASN A 305 -12.26 -13.36 -5.31
C ASN A 305 -12.38 -12.81 -6.73
N ASP A 306 -11.53 -13.24 -7.66
CA ASP A 306 -11.54 -12.78 -9.06
C ASP A 306 -11.41 -11.25 -9.24
N GLY A 307 -10.76 -10.59 -8.28
CA GLY A 307 -10.60 -9.14 -8.23
C GLY A 307 -11.85 -8.39 -7.76
N ALA A 308 -12.83 -9.04 -7.14
CA ALA A 308 -14.01 -8.35 -6.61
C ALA A 308 -13.65 -7.41 -5.43
N PHE A 309 -13.75 -6.09 -5.65
CA PHE A 309 -13.29 -5.04 -4.73
C PHE A 309 -13.73 -5.24 -3.27
N GLU A 310 -15.04 -5.18 -3.00
CA GLU A 310 -15.55 -5.22 -1.63
C GLU A 310 -15.31 -6.57 -0.97
N LYS A 311 -15.56 -7.68 -1.70
CA LYS A 311 -15.36 -9.03 -1.18
C LYS A 311 -13.90 -9.28 -0.79
N THR A 312 -12.94 -8.85 -1.61
CA THR A 312 -11.51 -8.98 -1.30
C THR A 312 -11.11 -8.23 -0.04
N ILE A 313 -11.52 -6.97 0.11
CA ILE A 313 -11.18 -6.17 1.29
C ILE A 313 -11.83 -6.79 2.53
N VAL A 314 -13.11 -7.14 2.46
CA VAL A 314 -13.84 -7.77 3.57
C VAL A 314 -13.25 -9.13 3.94
N ASP A 315 -12.86 -9.97 2.97
CA ASP A 315 -12.19 -11.25 3.26
C ASP A 315 -10.82 -11.04 3.91
N GLY A 316 -10.04 -10.06 3.44
CA GLY A 316 -8.72 -9.74 4.00
C GLY A 316 -8.79 -9.21 5.42
N ILE A 317 -9.66 -8.21 5.68
CA ILE A 317 -9.73 -7.60 7.02
C ILE A 317 -10.33 -8.54 8.08
N ASN A 318 -11.11 -9.55 7.68
CA ASN A 318 -11.62 -10.56 8.60
C ASN A 318 -10.64 -11.73 8.83
N SER A 319 -9.49 -11.80 8.14
CA SER A 319 -8.47 -12.82 8.41
C SER A 319 -7.64 -12.49 9.66
N GLY A 320 -7.69 -11.26 10.15
CA GLY A 320 -7.00 -10.83 11.36
C GLY A 320 -5.56 -10.36 11.13
N ARG A 321 -4.86 -10.05 12.24
CA ARG A 321 -3.51 -9.48 12.31
C ARG A 321 -3.47 -8.01 11.84
N ASP A 322 -2.70 -7.65 10.83
CA ASP A 322 -2.52 -6.28 10.34
C ASP A 322 -3.60 -5.91 9.30
N THR A 323 -4.84 -5.83 9.78
CA THR A 323 -6.04 -5.84 8.92
C THR A 323 -6.26 -4.56 8.14
N ASP A 324 -5.95 -3.39 8.70
CA ASP A 324 -5.97 -2.11 7.99
C ASP A 324 -5.01 -2.12 6.79
N SER A 325 -3.74 -2.48 6.99
CA SER A 325 -2.77 -2.59 5.90
C SER A 325 -3.17 -3.60 4.81
N ILE A 326 -3.70 -4.78 5.17
CA ILE A 326 -4.23 -5.74 4.20
C ILE A 326 -5.34 -5.08 3.36
N GLY A 327 -6.27 -4.40 4.04
CA GLY A 327 -7.36 -3.66 3.40
C GLY A 327 -6.86 -2.56 2.47
N VAL A 328 -5.86 -1.78 2.90
CA VAL A 328 -5.24 -0.68 2.14
C VAL A 328 -4.61 -1.19 0.86
N MET A 329 -3.80 -2.24 0.92
CA MET A 329 -3.11 -2.78 -0.26
C MET A 329 -4.11 -3.35 -1.27
N ALA A 330 -5.10 -4.12 -0.80
CA ALA A 330 -6.18 -4.62 -1.65
C ALA A 330 -7.01 -3.48 -2.26
N GLY A 331 -7.37 -2.49 -1.45
CA GLY A 331 -8.16 -1.34 -1.86
C GLY A 331 -7.45 -0.45 -2.87
N ALA A 332 -6.14 -0.21 -2.71
CA ALA A 332 -5.35 0.55 -3.65
C ALA A 332 -5.30 -0.11 -5.04
N ILE A 333 -5.00 -1.41 -5.08
CA ILE A 333 -4.90 -2.20 -6.32
C ILE A 333 -6.26 -2.27 -7.02
N LEU A 334 -7.30 -2.70 -6.29
CA LEU A 334 -8.62 -2.92 -6.89
C LEU A 334 -9.35 -1.60 -7.17
N GLY A 335 -9.09 -0.55 -6.39
CA GLY A 335 -9.58 0.80 -6.68
C GLY A 335 -9.00 1.33 -8.00
N ALA A 336 -7.69 1.22 -8.20
CA ALA A 336 -7.05 1.58 -9.47
C ALA A 336 -7.55 0.73 -10.65
N MET A 337 -7.79 -0.56 -10.40
CA MET A 337 -8.29 -1.50 -11.40
C MET A 337 -9.71 -1.14 -11.85
N HIS A 338 -10.64 -0.89 -10.93
CA HIS A 338 -12.08 -0.74 -11.25
C HIS A 338 -12.54 0.71 -11.48
N GLY A 339 -11.78 1.70 -11.03
CA GLY A 339 -12.19 3.11 -11.16
C GLY A 339 -13.38 3.48 -10.30
N GLU A 340 -14.04 4.61 -10.61
CA GLU A 340 -15.06 5.22 -9.72
C GLU A 340 -16.27 4.33 -9.40
N SER A 341 -16.47 3.24 -10.14
CA SER A 341 -17.54 2.27 -9.92
C SER A 341 -17.54 1.67 -8.50
N VAL A 342 -16.37 1.62 -7.83
CA VAL A 342 -16.26 1.11 -6.46
C VAL A 342 -16.54 2.17 -5.39
N ILE A 343 -16.67 3.44 -5.78
CA ILE A 343 -16.92 4.55 -4.84
C ILE A 343 -18.43 4.71 -4.66
N THR A 344 -18.96 4.23 -3.54
CA THR A 344 -20.36 4.47 -3.19
C THR A 344 -20.51 5.79 -2.42
N PRO A 345 -21.49 6.65 -2.76
CA PRO A 345 -21.67 7.94 -2.06
C PRO A 345 -21.80 7.83 -0.53
N PRO A 346 -22.54 6.86 0.05
CA PRO A 346 -22.63 6.73 1.50
C PRO A 346 -21.29 6.49 2.18
N VAL A 347 -20.46 5.61 1.62
CA VAL A 347 -19.12 5.30 2.16
C VAL A 347 -18.18 6.49 1.97
N ARG A 348 -18.15 7.08 0.77
CA ARG A 348 -17.37 8.31 0.50
C ARG A 348 -17.68 9.39 1.51
N ASP A 349 -18.96 9.73 1.68
CA ASP A 349 -19.37 10.83 2.53
C ASP A 349 -19.10 10.51 4.01
N GLN A 350 -19.16 9.24 4.42
CA GLN A 350 -18.77 8.84 5.77
C GLN A 350 -17.27 9.01 6.01
N LEU A 351 -16.42 8.57 5.08
CA LEU A 351 -14.97 8.74 5.18
C LEU A 351 -14.59 10.22 5.25
N ASP A 352 -15.12 11.06 4.37
CA ASP A 352 -14.82 12.49 4.38
C ASP A 352 -15.28 13.16 5.70
N ARG A 353 -16.51 12.87 6.15
CA ARG A 353 -17.05 13.45 7.41
C ARG A 353 -16.28 13.00 8.65
N ALA A 354 -16.01 11.70 8.79
CA ALA A 354 -15.35 11.14 9.98
C ALA A 354 -13.92 11.70 10.14
N ASN A 355 -13.27 12.01 9.02
CA ASN A 355 -11.87 12.39 8.99
C ASN A 355 -11.62 13.88 8.72
N ARG A 356 -12.66 14.67 8.44
CA ARG A 356 -12.55 16.08 7.99
C ARG A 356 -11.66 16.21 6.76
N LEU A 357 -11.80 15.27 5.83
CA LEU A 357 -11.05 15.22 4.58
C LEU A 357 -11.96 15.54 3.39
N ASN A 358 -11.32 15.82 2.25
CA ASN A 358 -11.98 15.81 0.95
C ASN A 358 -11.12 14.94 0.03
N LEU A 359 -11.35 13.63 0.08
CA LEU A 359 -10.54 12.67 -0.66
C LEU A 359 -10.67 12.85 -2.17
N THR A 360 -11.85 13.25 -2.66
CA THR A 360 -12.06 13.51 -4.08
C THR A 360 -11.20 14.67 -4.58
N ALA A 361 -11.16 15.79 -3.84
CA ALA A 361 -10.34 16.94 -4.22
C ALA A 361 -8.84 16.64 -4.12
N ALA A 362 -8.41 15.88 -3.11
CA ALA A 362 -7.01 15.45 -2.99
C ALA A 362 -6.58 14.57 -4.18
N ALA A 363 -7.40 13.57 -4.53
CA ALA A 363 -7.17 12.74 -5.71
C ALA A 363 -7.16 13.55 -7.01
N ASP A 364 -8.01 14.57 -7.12
CA ASP A 364 -8.06 15.42 -8.30
C ASP A 364 -6.81 16.26 -8.49
N ALA A 365 -6.33 16.91 -7.43
CA ALA A 365 -5.10 17.69 -7.46
C ALA A 365 -3.87 16.80 -7.75
N PHE A 366 -3.86 15.59 -7.16
CA PHE A 366 -2.81 14.62 -7.45
C PHE A 366 -2.87 14.11 -8.89
N THR A 367 -4.07 13.91 -9.45
CA THR A 367 -4.23 13.54 -10.87
C THR A 367 -3.64 14.60 -11.78
N ASP A 368 -3.85 15.89 -11.51
CA ASP A 368 -3.26 16.98 -12.30
C ASP A 368 -1.74 16.93 -12.28
N THR A 369 -1.16 16.58 -11.12
CA THR A 369 0.29 16.35 -10.97
C THR A 369 0.76 15.17 -11.81
N VAL A 370 0.06 14.03 -11.78
CA VAL A 370 0.40 12.86 -12.61
C VAL A 370 0.37 13.22 -14.10
N ILE A 371 -0.64 13.96 -14.55
CA ILE A 371 -0.76 14.41 -15.95
C ILE A 371 0.45 15.30 -16.33
N ALA A 372 0.85 16.22 -15.46
CA ALA A 372 2.00 17.09 -15.70
C ALA A 372 3.32 16.29 -15.81
N ILE A 373 3.53 15.32 -14.92
CA ILE A 373 4.70 14.43 -14.95
C ILE A 373 4.72 13.62 -16.26
N HIS A 374 3.61 12.97 -16.63
CA HIS A 374 3.51 12.21 -17.88
C HIS A 374 3.77 13.07 -19.13
N ALA A 375 3.32 14.32 -19.14
CA ALA A 375 3.61 15.24 -20.22
C ALA A 375 5.11 15.56 -20.32
N ALA A 376 5.78 15.78 -19.19
CA ALA A 376 7.23 16.00 -19.12
C ALA A 376 8.01 14.74 -19.54
N ASP A 377 7.57 13.55 -19.13
CA ASP A 377 8.19 12.28 -19.51
C ASP A 377 8.09 12.06 -21.01
N ARG A 378 6.91 12.28 -21.60
CA ARG A 378 6.71 12.17 -23.05
C ARG A 378 7.63 13.12 -23.81
N ALA A 379 7.79 14.35 -23.34
CA ALA A 379 8.72 15.31 -23.95
C ALA A 379 10.18 14.82 -23.84
N ARG A 380 10.57 14.28 -22.68
CA ARG A 380 11.90 13.71 -22.42
C ARG A 380 12.17 12.49 -23.29
N GLU A 381 11.23 11.55 -23.41
CA GLU A 381 11.36 10.37 -24.28
C GLU A 381 11.49 10.77 -25.75
N LYS A 382 10.69 11.74 -26.22
CA LYS A 382 10.80 12.26 -27.59
C LYS A 382 12.19 12.86 -27.84
N ALA A 383 12.68 13.69 -26.92
CA ALA A 383 14.01 14.30 -27.04
C ALA A 383 15.12 13.24 -27.02
N LYS A 384 15.04 12.24 -26.13
CA LYS A 384 15.98 11.11 -26.08
C LYS A 384 15.95 10.30 -27.37
N ALA A 385 14.77 9.99 -27.91
CA ALA A 385 14.63 9.26 -29.16
C ALA A 385 15.25 10.03 -30.34
N GLN A 386 15.02 11.34 -30.43
CA GLN A 386 15.63 12.21 -31.44
C GLN A 386 17.16 12.26 -31.33
N ALA A 387 17.70 12.43 -30.12
CA ALA A 387 19.14 12.43 -29.88
C ALA A 387 19.77 11.09 -30.26
N ARG A 388 19.14 9.96 -29.87
CA ARG A 388 19.60 8.61 -30.25
C ARG A 388 19.57 8.40 -31.76
N ALA A 389 18.51 8.82 -32.45
CA ALA A 389 18.44 8.74 -33.91
C ALA A 389 19.61 9.47 -34.58
N SER A 390 20.04 10.62 -34.04
CA SER A 390 21.19 11.35 -34.58
C SER A 390 22.53 10.62 -34.40
N LEU A 391 22.66 9.75 -33.39
CA LEU A 391 23.86 8.94 -33.17
C LEU A 391 24.00 7.80 -34.19
N PHE A 392 22.88 7.28 -34.69
CA PHE A 392 22.87 6.16 -35.64
C PHE A 392 22.91 6.62 -37.11
N GLY A 393 22.75 7.91 -37.39
CA GLY A 393 22.63 8.41 -38.76
C GLY A 393 21.45 7.76 -39.51
N SER A 394 21.49 7.74 -40.85
CA SER A 394 20.50 7.04 -41.69
C SER A 394 20.74 5.52 -41.79
N ALA A 395 21.58 4.94 -40.94
CA ALA A 395 21.80 3.50 -40.91
C ALA A 395 20.65 2.83 -40.13
N GLU A 396 19.65 2.33 -40.86
CA GLU A 396 18.71 1.38 -40.27
C GLU A 396 19.50 0.20 -39.68
N PRO A 397 19.17 -0.26 -38.46
CA PRO A 397 19.72 -1.52 -37.97
C PRO A 397 19.36 -2.60 -38.99
N ALA A 398 20.37 -3.31 -39.49
CA ALA A 398 20.18 -4.41 -40.43
C ALA A 398 19.03 -5.29 -39.94
N GLN A 399 17.98 -5.40 -40.74
CA GLN A 399 16.89 -6.33 -40.46
C GLN A 399 17.51 -7.67 -40.12
N VAL A 400 17.28 -8.15 -38.91
CA VAL A 400 17.61 -9.52 -38.53
C VAL A 400 16.72 -10.40 -39.38
N VAL A 401 17.25 -10.85 -40.52
CA VAL A 401 16.64 -11.90 -41.33
C VAL A 401 16.81 -13.17 -40.50
N ASN A 402 15.73 -13.58 -39.81
CA ASN A 402 15.64 -14.91 -39.24
C ASN A 402 15.70 -15.92 -40.40
N LEU A 403 16.81 -16.63 -40.51
CA LEU A 403 16.95 -17.85 -41.31
C LEU A 403 16.45 -19.06 -40.52
#